data_AF-A0A7S1MDQ7-F1
#
_entry.id   AF-A0A7S1MDQ7-F1
#
_cell.length_a   1.000
_cell.length_b   1.000
_cell.length_c   1.000
_cell.angle_alpha   90.00
_cell.angle_beta   90.00
_cell.angle_gamma   90.00
#
_symmetry.space_group_name_H-M   'P 1'
#
loop_
_entity.id
_entity.type
_entity.pdbx_description
1 polymer ?
#
loop_
_entity_poly.entity_id
_entity_poly.type
_entity_poly.pdbx_seq_one_letter_code
_entity_poly.pdbx_strand_id
1 'polypeptide(L)'
;GSGDIDSEEFLGLCRALQKLTKVSVRDMIMMYTRKQYAKLFNLVYVEDKAHPQPLESRTIAFKDLKIFMDTSAGMLSISSADVGKVLKDVDAEQLDFDTFSDLIQKMIRGKSISVVVHAFEEAKRIRLESRMKAYQKFEGTAGPAARKGAAGTASPGVPAEEPSKPADKKSEVTKTTDIDIFSEAFALMDSRGGGVLSLDNVYEFCEALPDPPAQSVVRKLYNQFDEDGSGDIDSDEFLGFCQALEKAVGTSVADMLAHFTKAMYKRLFELVDEG
;
A
#
# COMPACT_ATOMS: atom_id res chain seq x y z
N GLY A 1 -28.03 4.14 9.15
CA GLY A 1 -27.51 3.81 10.49
C GLY A 1 -26.14 4.41 10.54
N SER A 2 -25.86 5.23 11.54
CA SER A 2 -24.57 5.91 11.70
C SER A 2 -23.47 4.84 11.82
N GLY A 3 -22.64 4.74 10.79
CA GLY A 3 -21.34 4.07 10.91
C GLY A 3 -20.42 5.03 11.63
N ASP A 4 -20.67 5.25 12.92
CA ASP A 4 -19.71 5.93 13.75
C ASP A 4 -18.48 5.02 13.78
N ILE A 5 -17.34 5.53 13.28
CA ILE A 5 -16.04 4.87 13.46
C ILE A 5 -16.00 4.42 14.92
N ASP A 6 -15.70 3.14 15.17
CA ASP A 6 -15.40 2.70 16.52
C ASP A 6 -14.15 3.47 16.97
N SER A 7 -14.41 4.60 17.63
CA SER A 7 -13.40 5.58 17.98
C SER A 7 -12.43 4.97 18.99
N GLU A 8 -12.86 3.95 19.74
CA GLU A 8 -11.99 3.16 20.61
C GLU A 8 -11.08 2.24 19.79
N GLU A 9 -11.58 1.57 18.75
CA GLU A 9 -10.74 0.75 17.84
C GLU A 9 -9.68 1.62 17.15
N PHE A 10 -10.09 2.77 16.57
CA PHE A 10 -9.18 3.69 15.90
C PHE A 10 -8.09 4.23 16.85
N LEU A 11 -8.50 4.73 18.02
CA LEU A 11 -7.55 5.26 19.00
C LEU A 11 -6.66 4.16 19.57
N GLY A 12 -7.18 2.94 19.75
CA GLY A 12 -6.42 1.75 20.15
C GLY A 12 -5.30 1.44 19.17
N LEU A 13 -5.63 1.35 17.87
CA LEU A 13 -4.65 1.12 16.80
C LEU A 13 -3.60 2.22 16.71
N CYS A 14 -4.03 3.49 16.80
CA CYS A 14 -3.12 4.63 16.84
C CYS A 14 -2.11 4.54 17.99
N ARG A 15 -2.56 4.23 19.21
CA ARG A 15 -1.69 4.09 20.39
C ARG A 15 -0.71 2.93 20.21
N ALA A 16 -1.17 1.80 19.70
CA ALA A 16 -0.33 0.63 19.48
C ALA A 16 0.75 0.88 18.40
N LEU A 17 0.36 1.45 17.25
CA LEU A 17 1.31 1.85 16.20
C LEU A 17 2.30 2.92 16.68
N GLN A 18 1.88 3.86 17.54
CA GLN A 18 2.75 4.90 18.07
C GLN A 18 3.78 4.32 19.05
N LYS A 19 3.38 3.37 19.90
CA LYS A 19 4.32 2.65 20.78
C LYS A 19 5.39 1.92 19.97
N LEU A 20 4.99 1.29 18.88
CA LEU A 20 5.86 0.49 18.02
C LEU A 20 6.80 1.36 17.19
N THR A 21 6.23 2.17 16.32
CA THR A 21 6.99 2.84 15.25
C THR A 21 7.60 4.15 15.72
N LYS A 22 7.21 4.62 16.92
CA LYS A 22 7.51 5.96 17.45
C LYS A 22 7.02 7.10 16.54
N VAL A 23 6.17 6.78 15.56
CA VAL A 23 5.53 7.76 14.67
C VAL A 23 4.34 8.37 15.40
N SER A 24 4.12 9.69 15.26
CA SER A 24 2.96 10.33 15.86
C SER A 24 1.69 10.02 15.06
N VAL A 25 0.51 10.04 15.70
CA VAL A 25 -0.77 9.88 14.98
C VAL A 25 -0.91 10.89 13.83
N ARG A 26 -0.45 12.13 14.05
CA ARG A 26 -0.41 13.17 13.01
C ARG A 26 0.42 12.72 11.81
N ASP A 27 1.62 12.20 12.05
CA ASP A 27 2.52 11.77 10.98
C ASP A 27 1.98 10.54 10.25
N MET A 28 1.33 9.60 10.96
CA MET A 28 0.65 8.45 10.33
C MET A 28 -0.45 8.92 9.36
N ILE A 29 -1.27 9.87 9.80
CA ILE A 29 -2.31 10.47 8.95
C ILE A 29 -1.66 11.19 7.76
N MET A 30 -0.61 11.97 7.97
CA MET A 30 0.11 12.66 6.89
C MET A 30 0.72 11.67 5.89
N MET A 31 1.31 10.57 6.35
CA MET A 31 1.83 9.49 5.49
C MET A 31 0.71 8.85 4.67
N TYR A 32 -0.43 8.58 5.29
CA TYR A 32 -1.61 8.05 4.63
C TYR A 32 -2.11 9.00 3.53
N THR A 33 -2.34 10.26 3.90
CA THR A 33 -2.80 11.31 3.00
C THR A 33 -1.84 11.48 1.81
N ARG A 34 -0.53 11.59 2.07
CA ARG A 34 0.50 11.70 1.01
C ARG A 34 0.47 10.49 0.08
N LYS A 35 0.30 9.27 0.61
CA LYS A 35 0.19 8.05 -0.19
C LYS A 35 -1.04 8.05 -1.09
N GLN A 36 -2.19 8.56 -0.62
CA GLN A 36 -3.41 8.66 -1.43
C GLN A 36 -3.27 9.72 -2.53
N TYR A 37 -2.68 10.89 -2.23
CA TYR A 37 -2.36 11.88 -3.26
C TYR A 37 -1.35 11.35 -4.29
N ALA A 38 -0.35 10.57 -3.87
CA ALA A 38 0.60 9.94 -4.78
C ALA A 38 -0.08 8.94 -5.73
N LYS A 39 -1.04 8.14 -5.22
CA LYS A 39 -1.86 7.27 -6.08
C LYS A 39 -2.64 8.08 -7.11
N LEU A 40 -3.34 9.12 -6.67
CA LEU A 40 -4.09 10.02 -7.56
C LEU A 40 -3.19 10.64 -8.64
N PHE A 41 -2.04 11.16 -8.24
CA PHE A 41 -1.06 11.72 -9.17
C PHE A 41 -0.61 10.68 -10.21
N ASN A 42 -0.30 9.47 -9.77
CA ASN A 42 0.11 8.37 -10.64
C ASN A 42 -1.02 7.84 -11.55
N LEU A 43 -2.30 8.07 -11.23
CA LEU A 43 -3.40 7.74 -12.13
C LEU A 43 -3.44 8.65 -13.36
N VAL A 44 -3.04 9.91 -13.18
CA VAL A 44 -3.01 10.94 -14.23
C VAL A 44 -1.66 10.96 -14.95
N TYR A 45 -0.58 10.64 -14.24
CA TYR A 45 0.77 10.61 -14.79
C TYR A 45 0.94 9.59 -15.91
N VAL A 46 1.54 10.04 -17.02
CA VAL A 46 1.91 9.19 -18.16
C VAL A 46 3.36 8.78 -17.98
N GLU A 47 3.58 7.52 -17.63
CA GLU A 47 4.91 7.01 -17.32
C GLU A 47 5.77 6.81 -18.58
N ASP A 48 6.96 7.42 -18.59
CA ASP A 48 8.03 7.04 -19.51
C ASP A 48 8.62 5.70 -19.05
N LYS A 49 8.23 4.63 -19.74
CA LYS A 49 8.69 3.27 -19.44
C LYS A 49 10.19 3.06 -19.69
N ALA A 50 10.84 3.93 -20.46
CA ALA A 50 12.27 3.85 -20.71
C ALA A 50 13.09 4.44 -19.55
N HIS A 51 12.58 5.48 -18.89
CA HIS A 51 13.28 6.20 -17.82
C HIS A 51 12.32 6.55 -16.67
N PRO A 52 12.06 5.62 -15.74
CA PRO A 52 11.21 5.89 -14.59
C PRO A 52 11.84 6.95 -13.69
N GLN A 53 11.05 7.96 -13.33
CA GLN A 53 11.49 9.06 -12.46
C GLN A 53 10.94 8.91 -11.04
N PRO A 54 11.67 9.37 -10.00
CA PRO A 54 11.13 9.47 -8.64
C PRO A 54 9.94 10.45 -8.60
N LEU A 55 9.02 10.27 -7.65
CA LEU A 55 7.77 11.04 -7.58
C LEU A 55 8.03 12.56 -7.56
N GLU A 56 9.05 12.98 -6.84
CA GLU A 56 9.46 14.37 -6.66
C GLU A 56 9.92 15.05 -7.95
N SER A 57 10.31 14.29 -8.98
CA SER A 57 10.72 14.82 -10.28
C SER A 57 9.63 14.73 -11.35
N ARG A 58 8.51 14.07 -11.05
CA ARG A 58 7.41 13.89 -12.00
C ARG A 58 6.59 15.16 -12.13
N THR A 59 6.11 15.41 -13.34
CA THR A 59 5.09 16.43 -13.61
C THR A 59 3.96 15.84 -14.45
N ILE A 60 2.75 16.40 -14.31
CA ILE A 60 1.59 16.04 -15.13
C ILE A 60 1.11 17.25 -15.92
N ALA A 61 0.68 17.03 -17.16
CA ALA A 61 0.13 18.13 -17.93
C ALA A 61 -1.22 18.55 -17.34
N PHE A 62 -1.40 19.85 -17.14
CA PHE A 62 -2.62 20.43 -16.58
C PHE A 62 -3.88 20.01 -17.35
N LYS A 63 -3.77 19.92 -18.69
CA LYS A 63 -4.85 19.45 -19.57
C LYS A 63 -5.31 18.03 -19.23
N ASP A 64 -4.39 17.14 -18.85
CA ASP A 64 -4.71 15.74 -18.57
C ASP A 64 -5.44 15.64 -17.23
N LEU A 65 -5.00 16.41 -16.22
CA LEU A 65 -5.72 16.57 -14.97
C LEU A 65 -7.14 17.09 -15.21
N LYS A 66 -7.29 18.16 -15.99
CA LYS A 66 -8.60 18.74 -16.28
C LYS A 66 -9.56 17.70 -16.86
N ILE A 67 -9.09 16.88 -17.79
CA ILE A 67 -9.92 15.84 -18.40
C ILE A 67 -10.35 14.78 -17.36
N PHE A 68 -9.46 14.37 -16.47
CA PHE A 68 -9.80 13.46 -15.36
C PHE A 68 -10.85 14.08 -14.43
N MET A 69 -10.69 15.37 -14.12
CA MET A 69 -11.64 16.11 -13.29
C MET A 69 -13.03 16.20 -13.93
N ASP A 70 -13.11 16.56 -15.21
CA ASP A 70 -14.40 16.67 -15.92
C ASP A 70 -15.12 15.31 -15.97
N THR A 71 -14.37 14.21 -16.09
CA THR A 71 -14.93 12.84 -16.13
C THR A 71 -15.43 12.38 -14.76
N SER A 72 -14.75 12.76 -13.68
CA SER A 72 -15.07 12.37 -12.30
C SER A 72 -16.02 13.35 -11.58
N ALA A 73 -16.24 14.55 -12.11
CA ALA A 73 -17.04 15.61 -11.49
C ALA A 73 -18.43 15.17 -11.04
N GLY A 74 -19.11 14.37 -11.87
CA GLY A 74 -20.44 13.82 -11.55
C GLY A 74 -20.41 12.86 -10.36
N MET A 75 -19.38 12.01 -10.25
CA MET A 75 -19.21 11.06 -9.14
C MET A 75 -18.90 11.79 -7.83
N LEU A 76 -18.13 12.88 -7.93
CA LEU A 76 -17.74 13.69 -6.77
C LEU A 76 -18.79 14.72 -6.37
N SER A 77 -19.89 14.85 -7.14
CA SER A 77 -20.87 15.93 -6.96
C SER A 77 -20.23 17.33 -6.96
N ILE A 78 -19.19 17.50 -7.79
CA ILE A 78 -18.49 18.79 -7.97
C ILE A 78 -19.05 19.43 -9.25
N SER A 79 -19.44 20.70 -9.18
CA SER A 79 -19.92 21.40 -10.37
C SER A 79 -18.76 21.69 -11.34
N SER A 80 -19.02 21.62 -12.65
CA SER A 80 -18.02 21.99 -13.67
C SER A 80 -17.53 23.44 -13.51
N ALA A 81 -18.39 24.32 -12.98
CA ALA A 81 -18.04 25.70 -12.64
C ALA A 81 -17.04 25.79 -11.48
N ASP A 82 -17.15 24.93 -10.47
CA ASP A 82 -16.20 24.87 -9.35
C ASP A 82 -14.84 24.32 -9.79
N VAL A 83 -14.85 23.28 -10.63
CA VAL A 83 -13.62 22.78 -11.30
C VAL A 83 -12.96 23.93 -12.06
N GLY A 84 -13.73 24.64 -12.89
CA GLY A 84 -13.21 25.77 -13.66
C GLY A 84 -12.72 26.95 -12.81
N LYS A 85 -13.26 27.19 -11.61
CA LYS A 85 -12.77 28.25 -10.71
C LYS A 85 -11.42 27.89 -10.10
N VAL A 86 -11.27 26.68 -9.56
CA VAL A 86 -10.02 26.26 -8.91
C VAL A 86 -8.87 26.15 -9.92
N LEU A 87 -9.20 25.77 -11.15
CA LEU A 87 -8.25 25.64 -12.26
C LEU A 87 -7.85 26.98 -12.91
N LYS A 88 -8.58 28.08 -12.68
CA LYS A 88 -8.31 29.38 -13.32
C LYS A 88 -7.07 30.10 -12.78
N ASP A 89 -6.72 29.83 -11.52
CA ASP A 89 -5.61 30.50 -10.85
C ASP A 89 -4.26 29.79 -11.10
N VAL A 90 -4.25 28.75 -11.94
CA VAL A 90 -3.08 27.92 -12.21
C VAL A 90 -2.54 28.24 -13.59
N ASP A 91 -1.55 29.13 -13.62
CA ASP A 91 -0.81 29.49 -14.83
C ASP A 91 0.39 28.55 -15.05
N ALA A 92 0.09 27.24 -15.11
CA ALA A 92 1.10 26.21 -15.26
C ALA A 92 0.67 25.16 -16.29
N GLU A 93 1.49 24.95 -17.32
CA GLU A 93 1.26 23.89 -18.31
C GLU A 93 1.48 22.48 -17.71
N GLN A 94 2.37 22.41 -16.72
CA GLN A 94 2.79 21.20 -16.01
C GLN A 94 2.63 21.42 -14.51
N LEU A 95 2.16 20.40 -13.81
CA LEU A 95 1.96 20.41 -12.37
C LEU A 95 2.91 19.40 -11.73
N ASP A 96 3.70 19.85 -10.77
CA ASP A 96 4.42 18.96 -9.85
C ASP A 96 3.47 18.35 -8.82
N PHE A 97 4.01 17.46 -7.99
CA PHE A 97 3.25 16.73 -6.99
C PHE A 97 2.58 17.64 -5.94
N ASP A 98 3.28 18.67 -5.48
CA ASP A 98 2.81 19.54 -4.40
C ASP A 98 1.70 20.46 -4.92
N THR A 99 1.90 21.09 -6.08
CA THR A 99 0.89 21.93 -6.75
C THR A 99 -0.37 21.12 -7.07
N PHE A 100 -0.19 19.88 -7.55
CA PHE A 100 -1.30 18.96 -7.76
C PHE A 100 -2.08 18.66 -6.47
N SER A 101 -1.37 18.34 -5.39
CA SER A 101 -1.97 17.95 -4.11
C SER A 101 -2.80 19.11 -3.52
N ASP A 102 -2.26 20.32 -3.53
CA ASP A 102 -2.95 21.53 -3.08
C ASP A 102 -4.22 21.81 -3.89
N LEU A 103 -4.17 21.58 -5.20
CA LEU A 103 -5.29 21.78 -6.10
C LEU A 103 -6.41 20.80 -5.79
N ILE A 104 -6.10 19.51 -5.72
CA ILE A 104 -7.08 18.48 -5.35
C ILE A 104 -7.67 18.79 -3.97
N GLN A 105 -6.84 19.16 -2.99
CA GLN A 105 -7.32 19.50 -1.64
C GLN A 105 -8.34 20.67 -1.65
N LYS A 106 -8.09 21.73 -2.42
CA LYS A 106 -9.03 22.85 -2.61
C LYS A 106 -10.34 22.41 -3.28
N MET A 107 -10.26 21.46 -4.21
CA MET A 107 -11.40 20.98 -4.98
C MET A 107 -12.33 20.06 -4.19
N ILE A 108 -11.78 19.17 -3.38
CA ILE A 108 -12.54 18.10 -2.73
C ILE A 108 -13.33 18.62 -1.52
N ARG A 109 -13.07 19.85 -1.05
CA ARG A 109 -13.87 20.62 -0.07
C ARG A 109 -14.30 19.79 1.16
N GLY A 110 -13.38 19.00 1.70
CA GLY A 110 -13.62 18.17 2.88
C GLY A 110 -14.18 16.76 2.60
N LYS A 111 -14.33 16.34 1.34
CA LYS A 111 -14.55 14.93 0.99
C LYS A 111 -13.30 14.11 1.34
N SER A 112 -13.51 12.87 1.79
CA SER A 112 -12.42 11.91 2.00
C SER A 112 -11.63 11.72 0.71
N ILE A 113 -10.30 11.73 0.82
CA ILE A 113 -9.38 11.54 -0.32
C ILE A 113 -9.62 10.20 -1.01
N SER A 114 -10.12 9.19 -0.30
CA SER A 114 -10.37 7.86 -0.85
C SER A 114 -11.58 7.82 -1.77
N VAL A 115 -12.60 8.63 -1.49
CA VAL A 115 -13.73 8.85 -2.43
C VAL A 115 -13.21 9.46 -3.74
N VAL A 116 -12.21 10.33 -3.65
CA VAL A 116 -11.58 11.00 -4.80
C VAL A 116 -10.73 10.03 -5.60
N VAL A 117 -9.93 9.20 -4.92
CA VAL A 117 -9.16 8.10 -5.52
C VAL A 117 -10.09 7.18 -6.31
N HIS A 118 -11.17 6.70 -5.70
CA HIS A 118 -12.13 5.81 -6.35
C HIS A 118 -12.77 6.46 -7.59
N ALA A 119 -13.17 7.73 -7.51
CA ALA A 119 -13.72 8.45 -8.66
C ALA A 119 -12.71 8.60 -9.82
N PHE A 120 -11.43 8.80 -9.51
CA PHE A 120 -10.37 8.89 -10.52
C PHE A 120 -10.04 7.54 -11.15
N GLU A 121 -10.04 6.46 -10.36
CA GLU A 121 -9.88 5.09 -10.88
C GLU A 121 -11.01 4.74 -11.84
N GLU A 122 -12.25 5.05 -11.48
CA GLU A 122 -13.41 4.82 -12.34
C GLU A 122 -13.36 5.72 -13.59
N ALA A 123 -12.95 6.98 -13.46
CA ALA A 123 -12.70 7.84 -14.62
C ALA A 123 -11.64 7.26 -15.57
N LYS A 124 -10.54 6.69 -15.03
CA LYS A 124 -9.50 6.01 -15.83
C LYS A 124 -10.09 4.82 -16.57
N ARG A 125 -10.91 4.01 -15.88
CA ARG A 125 -11.58 2.84 -16.44
C ARG A 125 -12.53 3.23 -17.58
N ILE A 126 -13.41 4.20 -17.38
CA ILE A 126 -14.35 4.69 -18.41
C ILE A 126 -13.61 5.15 -19.66
N ARG A 127 -12.48 5.85 -19.49
CA ARG A 127 -11.64 6.32 -20.59
C ARG A 127 -10.98 5.17 -21.35
N LEU A 128 -10.50 4.16 -20.63
CA LEU A 128 -9.91 2.97 -21.23
C LEU A 128 -10.95 2.17 -22.03
N GLU A 129 -12.14 1.94 -21.45
CA GLU A 129 -13.24 1.26 -22.14
C GLU A 129 -13.69 2.02 -23.39
N SER A 130 -13.76 3.35 -23.32
CA SER A 130 -14.12 4.20 -24.47
C SER A 130 -13.09 4.09 -25.61
N ARG A 131 -11.80 4.04 -25.27
CA ARG A 131 -10.72 3.81 -26.24
C ARG A 131 -10.80 2.40 -26.85
N MET A 132 -11.05 1.37 -26.04
CA MET A 132 -11.18 -0.01 -26.51
C MET A 132 -12.35 -0.19 -27.48
N LYS A 133 -13.52 0.39 -27.18
CA LYS A 133 -14.68 0.40 -28.07
C LYS A 133 -14.39 1.13 -29.39
N ALA A 134 -13.62 2.21 -29.35
CA ALA A 134 -13.18 2.93 -30.56
C ALA A 134 -12.25 2.07 -31.43
N TYR A 135 -11.31 1.32 -30.83
CA TYR A 135 -10.45 0.38 -31.56
C TYR A 135 -11.24 -0.75 -32.24
N GLN A 136 -12.18 -1.37 -31.51
CA GLN A 136 -13.03 -2.43 -32.06
C GLN A 136 -13.91 -1.94 -33.22
N LYS A 137 -14.40 -0.69 -33.12
CA LYS A 137 -15.15 -0.05 -34.22
C LYS A 137 -14.28 0.23 -35.44
N PHE A 138 -12.98 0.47 -35.25
CA PHE A 138 -12.02 0.66 -36.34
C PHE A 138 -11.69 -0.67 -37.04
N GLU A 139 -11.48 -1.76 -36.30
CA GLU A 139 -11.25 -3.09 -36.87
C GLU A 139 -12.45 -3.61 -37.68
N GLY A 140 -13.68 -3.23 -37.32
CA GLY A 140 -14.89 -3.57 -38.07
C GLY A 140 -15.10 -2.83 -39.40
N THR A 141 -14.23 -1.86 -39.76
CA THR A 141 -14.35 -1.06 -40.99
C THR A 141 -13.25 -1.31 -42.02
N ALA A 142 -12.26 -2.16 -41.71
CA ALA A 142 -11.21 -2.55 -42.63
C ALA A 142 -11.65 -3.73 -43.51
N GLY A 143 -12.37 -3.44 -44.60
CA GLY A 143 -12.51 -4.37 -45.74
C GLY A 143 -11.20 -4.54 -46.52
N PRO A 144 -11.04 -5.60 -47.34
CA PRO A 144 -9.74 -6.05 -47.82
C PRO A 144 -9.21 -5.15 -48.94
N ALA A 145 -8.24 -4.29 -48.62
CA ALA A 145 -7.46 -3.54 -49.60
C ALA A 145 -6.03 -4.10 -49.71
N ALA A 146 -5.87 -4.96 -50.72
CA ALA A 146 -4.68 -5.20 -51.54
C ALA A 146 -3.30 -4.91 -50.92
N ARG A 147 -2.60 -6.00 -50.60
CA ARG A 147 -1.14 -6.08 -50.68
C ARG A 147 -0.66 -5.80 -52.12
N LYS A 148 0.17 -4.77 -52.28
CA LYS A 148 1.36 -4.73 -53.16
C LYS A 148 2.40 -3.97 -52.34
N GLY A 149 3.53 -4.52 -51.91
CA GLY A 149 4.47 -5.38 -52.61
C GLY A 149 5.75 -4.57 -52.82
N ALA A 150 6.67 -4.64 -51.87
CA ALA A 150 8.09 -4.35 -52.09
C ALA A 150 8.90 -5.16 -51.07
N ALA A 151 9.58 -6.18 -51.60
CA ALA A 151 10.49 -7.10 -50.93
C ALA A 151 11.71 -6.37 -50.34
N GLY A 152 12.16 -6.73 -49.14
CA GLY A 152 13.26 -7.67 -48.93
C GLY A 152 14.31 -6.92 -48.09
N THR A 153 14.86 -7.45 -47.00
CA THR A 153 15.74 -8.62 -46.96
C THR A 153 15.75 -9.29 -45.57
N ALA A 154 16.07 -10.57 -45.61
CA ALA A 154 15.99 -11.58 -44.56
C ALA A 154 16.92 -11.38 -43.34
N SER A 155 16.48 -11.85 -42.17
CA SER A 155 17.33 -12.39 -41.09
C SER A 155 18.02 -13.69 -41.54
N PRO A 156 19.10 -14.13 -40.87
CA PRO A 156 18.88 -15.15 -39.84
C PRO A 156 19.86 -15.09 -38.65
N GLY A 157 19.43 -15.57 -37.48
CA GLY A 157 20.35 -16.01 -36.42
C GLY A 157 19.89 -15.73 -35.00
N VAL A 158 19.11 -16.66 -34.43
CA VAL A 158 19.02 -16.87 -32.97
C VAL A 158 20.19 -17.78 -32.59
N PRO A 159 20.80 -17.61 -31.40
CA PRO A 159 20.61 -18.65 -30.41
C PRO A 159 20.08 -18.10 -29.09
N ALA A 160 19.28 -18.95 -28.46
CA ALA A 160 18.72 -18.79 -27.13
C ALA A 160 19.82 -18.76 -26.06
N GLU A 161 19.62 -17.93 -25.04
CA GLU A 161 20.26 -18.13 -23.74
C GLU A 161 19.29 -17.70 -22.62
N GLU A 162 19.24 -18.55 -21.59
CA GLU A 162 18.27 -18.60 -20.49
C GLU A 162 18.35 -17.41 -19.51
N PRO A 163 17.28 -17.13 -18.75
CA PRO A 163 17.28 -16.09 -17.74
C PRO A 163 18.10 -16.50 -16.51
N SER A 164 19.25 -15.86 -16.31
CA SER A 164 20.02 -15.92 -15.07
C SER A 164 19.52 -14.89 -14.06
N LYS A 165 19.09 -15.44 -12.92
CA LYS A 165 18.70 -14.86 -11.64
C LYS A 165 19.74 -13.86 -11.09
N PRO A 166 19.35 -12.73 -10.49
CA PRO A 166 20.18 -12.08 -9.48
C PRO A 166 19.77 -12.55 -8.11
N ALA A 167 20.73 -13.22 -7.45
CA ALA A 167 20.68 -13.69 -6.10
C ALA A 167 20.65 -12.54 -5.07
N ASP A 168 19.97 -12.86 -3.97
CA ASP A 168 20.25 -12.47 -2.58
C ASP A 168 21.45 -11.54 -2.36
N LYS A 169 21.16 -10.33 -1.90
CA LYS A 169 22.04 -9.64 -0.95
C LYS A 169 21.42 -9.76 0.43
N LYS A 170 21.81 -10.82 1.16
CA LYS A 170 21.83 -10.80 2.62
C LYS A 170 22.76 -9.67 3.04
N SER A 171 22.19 -8.53 3.42
CA SER A 171 22.92 -7.52 4.19
C SER A 171 23.08 -8.03 5.61
N GLU A 172 24.27 -8.52 5.88
CA GLU A 172 24.83 -8.73 7.20
C GLU A 172 24.70 -7.44 8.02
N VAL A 173 23.77 -7.45 8.99
CA VAL A 173 23.60 -6.41 10.01
C VAL A 173 23.67 -7.11 11.37
N THR A 174 24.87 -7.03 11.95
CA THR A 174 25.20 -6.90 13.38
C THR A 174 24.26 -7.53 14.43
N LYS A 175 24.79 -8.51 15.18
CA LYS A 175 24.24 -9.14 16.41
C LYS A 175 23.77 -8.19 17.53
N THR A 176 23.87 -6.88 17.34
CA THR A 176 23.30 -5.83 18.21
C THR A 176 21.87 -5.45 17.84
N THR A 177 21.29 -5.97 16.75
CA THR A 177 19.89 -5.67 16.34
C THR A 177 18.86 -6.67 16.84
N ASP A 178 19.24 -7.93 17.02
CA ASP A 178 18.28 -8.99 17.32
C ASP A 178 17.59 -8.76 18.67
N ILE A 179 18.35 -8.37 19.70
CA ILE A 179 17.82 -8.09 21.05
C ILE A 179 16.81 -6.94 21.03
N ASP A 180 17.07 -5.88 20.26
CA ASP A 180 16.15 -4.75 20.13
C ASP A 180 14.87 -5.16 19.40
N ILE A 181 15.00 -5.97 18.33
CA ILE A 181 13.86 -6.52 17.58
C ILE A 181 13.00 -7.43 18.46
N PHE A 182 13.60 -8.28 19.30
CA PHE A 182 12.86 -9.14 20.22
C PHE A 182 12.16 -8.31 21.31
N SER A 183 12.83 -7.31 21.87
CA SER A 183 12.20 -6.40 22.83
C SER A 183 11.00 -5.66 22.24
N GLU A 184 11.13 -5.18 20.99
CA GLU A 184 10.02 -4.56 20.26
C GLU A 184 8.88 -5.54 19.96
N ALA A 185 9.19 -6.79 19.60
CA ALA A 185 8.21 -7.85 19.40
C ALA A 185 7.42 -8.18 20.66
N PHE A 186 8.13 -8.30 21.78
CA PHE A 186 7.53 -8.59 23.07
C PHE A 186 6.58 -7.48 23.52
N ALA A 187 7.06 -6.22 23.46
CA ALA A 187 6.26 -5.06 23.83
C ALA A 187 5.03 -4.86 22.93
N LEU A 188 5.07 -5.39 21.70
CA LEU A 188 3.95 -5.38 20.77
C LEU A 188 2.89 -6.41 21.09
N MET A 189 3.31 -7.64 21.35
CA MET A 189 2.40 -8.73 21.67
C MET A 189 1.77 -8.54 23.06
N ASP A 190 2.48 -7.90 23.99
CA ASP A 190 1.96 -7.56 25.30
C ASP A 190 1.01 -6.35 25.24
N SER A 191 -0.15 -6.57 24.59
CA SER A 191 -1.20 -5.56 24.43
C SER A 191 -1.72 -4.99 25.75
N ARG A 192 -1.62 -5.76 26.84
CA ARG A 192 -2.10 -5.39 28.18
C ARG A 192 -1.02 -4.76 29.06
N GLY A 193 0.25 -4.80 28.65
CA GLY A 193 1.37 -4.24 29.42
C GLY A 193 1.63 -5.01 30.72
N GLY A 194 1.30 -6.31 30.75
CA GLY A 194 1.46 -7.18 31.92
C GLY A 194 2.90 -7.64 32.13
N GLY A 195 3.78 -7.44 31.14
CA GLY A 195 5.14 -7.97 31.13
C GLY A 195 5.22 -9.46 30.81
N VAL A 196 4.12 -10.05 30.33
CA VAL A 196 4.00 -11.47 29.94
C VAL A 196 3.10 -11.59 28.71
N LEU A 197 3.30 -12.63 27.91
CA LEU A 197 2.50 -12.90 26.71
C LEU A 197 1.57 -14.09 26.91
N SER A 198 0.28 -13.81 26.89
CA SER A 198 -0.73 -14.86 26.88
C SER A 198 -0.81 -15.56 25.52
N LEU A 199 -1.32 -16.79 25.51
CA LEU A 199 -1.51 -17.56 24.28
C LEU A 199 -2.39 -16.83 23.25
N ASP A 200 -3.38 -16.06 23.71
CA ASP A 200 -4.25 -15.28 22.84
C ASP A 200 -3.47 -14.16 22.12
N ASN A 201 -2.52 -13.51 22.80
CA ASN A 201 -1.66 -12.50 22.18
C ASN A 201 -0.76 -13.10 21.10
N VAL A 202 -0.24 -14.30 21.36
CA VAL A 202 0.57 -15.03 20.39
C VAL A 202 -0.26 -15.44 19.16
N TYR A 203 -1.52 -15.86 19.36
CA TYR A 203 -2.42 -16.16 18.25
C TYR A 203 -2.71 -14.93 17.39
N GLU A 204 -3.07 -13.80 18.00
CA GLU A 204 -3.32 -12.55 17.28
C GLU A 204 -2.09 -12.13 16.45
N PHE A 205 -0.89 -12.26 17.01
CA PHE A 205 0.35 -11.99 16.29
C PHE A 205 0.56 -12.93 15.10
N CYS A 206 0.32 -14.23 15.28
CA CYS A 206 0.47 -15.22 14.22
C CYS A 206 -0.58 -15.08 13.11
N GLU A 207 -1.80 -14.66 13.44
CA GLU A 207 -2.88 -14.44 12.47
C GLU A 207 -2.62 -13.27 11.51
N ALA A 208 -1.78 -12.31 11.90
CA ALA A 208 -1.39 -11.20 11.02
C ALA A 208 -0.34 -11.59 9.97
N LEU A 209 0.22 -12.80 10.05
CA LEU A 209 1.19 -13.31 9.09
C LEU A 209 0.51 -13.68 7.77
N PRO A 210 1.19 -13.57 6.63
CA PRO A 210 0.62 -13.97 5.33
C PRO A 210 0.20 -15.45 5.30
N ASP A 211 0.99 -16.31 5.93
CA ASP A 211 0.76 -17.76 6.03
C ASP A 211 0.76 -18.16 7.53
N PRO A 212 -0.38 -17.99 8.22
CA PRO A 212 -0.45 -18.22 9.66
C PRO A 212 -0.26 -19.71 9.97
N PRO A 213 0.61 -20.07 10.94
CA PRO A 213 0.76 -21.44 11.39
C PRO A 213 -0.53 -21.95 12.04
N ALA A 214 -0.77 -23.27 11.99
CA ALA A 214 -1.91 -23.87 12.65
C ALA A 214 -1.86 -23.62 14.17
N GLN A 215 -3.00 -23.29 14.77
CA GLN A 215 -3.08 -23.01 16.22
C GLN A 215 -2.55 -24.15 17.10
N SER A 216 -2.62 -25.39 16.62
CA SER A 216 -2.06 -26.57 17.31
C SER A 216 -0.53 -26.59 17.32
N VAL A 217 0.13 -26.05 16.29
CA VAL A 217 1.58 -25.89 16.24
C VAL A 217 2.01 -24.79 17.19
N VAL A 218 1.35 -23.63 17.12
CA VAL A 218 1.62 -22.48 18.01
C VAL A 218 1.45 -22.89 19.48
N ARG A 219 0.37 -23.59 19.84
CA ARG A 219 0.14 -24.10 21.20
C ARG A 219 1.21 -25.09 21.66
N LYS A 220 1.68 -25.95 20.77
CA LYS A 220 2.77 -26.90 21.09
C LYS A 220 4.08 -26.18 21.38
N LEU A 221 4.40 -25.17 20.57
CA LEU A 221 5.57 -24.33 20.80
C LEU A 221 5.41 -23.54 22.10
N TYR A 222 4.26 -22.93 22.32
CA TYR A 222 3.95 -22.18 23.53
C TYR A 222 4.19 -23.02 24.81
N ASN A 223 3.54 -24.18 24.89
CA ASN A 223 3.68 -25.09 26.04
C ASN A 223 5.09 -25.67 26.20
N GLN A 224 5.94 -25.60 25.18
CA GLN A 224 7.33 -26.06 25.26
C GLN A 224 8.23 -25.02 25.94
N PHE A 225 7.87 -23.73 25.85
CA PHE A 225 8.68 -22.63 26.36
C PHE A 225 8.12 -21.98 27.62
N ASP A 226 6.86 -22.25 27.99
CA ASP A 226 6.28 -21.99 29.33
C ASP A 226 6.86 -23.00 30.33
N GLU A 227 8.09 -22.76 30.79
CA GLU A 227 8.87 -23.69 31.62
C GLU A 227 8.40 -23.68 33.08
N ASP A 228 7.91 -22.52 33.54
CA ASP A 228 7.41 -22.35 34.91
C ASP A 228 5.94 -22.80 35.07
N GLY A 229 5.24 -23.05 33.95
CA GLY A 229 3.86 -23.48 33.92
C GLY A 229 2.88 -22.39 34.38
N SER A 230 3.30 -21.12 34.30
CA SER A 230 2.47 -19.95 34.58
C SER A 230 1.29 -19.85 33.62
N GLY A 231 1.42 -20.44 32.43
CA GLY A 231 0.45 -20.32 31.35
C GLY A 231 0.67 -19.08 30.48
N ASP A 232 1.72 -18.29 30.74
CA ASP A 232 2.14 -17.10 30.01
C ASP A 232 3.63 -17.22 29.62
N ILE A 233 4.06 -16.54 28.56
CA ILE A 233 5.49 -16.47 28.17
C ILE A 233 6.09 -15.19 28.73
N ASP A 234 7.13 -15.31 29.55
CA ASP A 234 7.86 -14.15 30.08
C ASP A 234 8.97 -13.64 29.13
N SER A 235 9.67 -12.57 29.52
CA SER A 235 10.73 -11.97 28.71
C SER A 235 11.93 -12.89 28.48
N ASP A 236 12.23 -13.82 29.39
CA ASP A 236 13.37 -14.72 29.30
C ASP A 236 13.04 -15.92 28.40
N GLU A 237 11.81 -16.42 28.47
CA GLU A 237 11.27 -17.50 27.62
C GLU A 237 11.01 -17.05 26.18
N PHE A 238 10.68 -15.77 26.01
CA PHE A 238 10.27 -15.19 24.75
C PHE A 238 11.26 -15.40 23.60
N LEU A 239 12.56 -15.24 23.86
CA LEU A 239 13.60 -15.40 22.85
C LEU A 239 13.62 -16.82 22.27
N GLY A 240 13.49 -17.82 23.15
CA GLY A 240 13.44 -19.23 22.77
C GLY A 240 12.19 -19.54 21.94
N PHE A 241 11.04 -19.04 22.40
CA PHE A 241 9.77 -19.15 21.70
C PHE A 241 9.85 -18.57 20.28
N CYS A 242 10.36 -17.34 20.13
CA CYS A 242 10.50 -16.69 18.85
C CYS A 242 11.39 -17.47 17.87
N GLN A 243 12.55 -17.95 18.32
CA GLN A 243 13.43 -18.76 17.47
C GLN A 243 12.78 -20.07 17.01
N ALA A 244 11.96 -20.68 17.87
CA ALA A 244 11.22 -21.88 17.50
C ALA A 244 10.08 -21.57 16.51
N LEU A 245 9.40 -20.44 16.70
CA LEU A 245 8.38 -19.94 15.79
C LEU A 245 8.96 -19.62 14.41
N GLU A 246 10.12 -18.93 14.34
CA GLU A 246 10.83 -18.67 13.09
C GLU A 246 11.13 -19.95 12.32
N LYS A 247 11.57 -21.01 13.02
CA LYS A 247 11.87 -22.31 12.41
C LYS A 247 10.59 -23.02 11.92
N ALA A 248 9.48 -22.85 12.62
CA ALA A 248 8.22 -23.47 12.27
C ALA A 248 7.54 -22.78 11.07
N VAL A 249 7.64 -21.45 10.99
CA VAL A 249 6.99 -20.61 9.98
C VAL A 249 7.92 -20.34 8.78
N GLY A 250 9.23 -20.39 8.97
CA GLY A 250 10.23 -20.06 7.95
C GLY A 250 10.36 -18.56 7.67
N THR A 251 9.79 -17.71 8.53
CA THR A 251 9.83 -16.24 8.44
C THR A 251 10.56 -15.69 9.66
N SER A 252 11.45 -14.70 9.46
CA SER A 252 12.20 -14.10 10.57
C SER A 252 11.27 -13.27 11.47
N VAL A 253 11.63 -13.07 12.74
CA VAL A 253 10.87 -12.23 13.68
C VAL A 253 10.78 -10.80 13.18
N ALA A 254 11.85 -10.27 12.59
CA ALA A 254 11.84 -8.94 11.98
C ALA A 254 10.77 -8.83 10.87
N ASP A 255 10.68 -9.85 10.00
CA ASP A 255 9.68 -9.88 8.95
C ASP A 255 8.26 -10.09 9.52
N MET A 256 8.11 -10.94 10.53
CA MET A 256 6.83 -11.15 11.23
C MET A 256 6.32 -9.82 11.83
N LEU A 257 7.19 -9.06 12.48
CA LEU A 257 6.86 -7.71 12.97
C LEU A 257 6.49 -6.76 11.86
N ALA A 258 7.24 -6.77 10.75
CA ALA A 258 6.94 -5.91 9.60
C ALA A 258 5.55 -6.25 9.01
N HIS A 259 5.20 -7.53 8.95
CA HIS A 259 3.88 -7.98 8.51
C HIS A 259 2.77 -7.54 9.47
N PHE A 260 2.95 -7.75 10.77
CA PHE A 260 2.01 -7.32 11.81
C PHE A 260 1.79 -5.80 11.77
N THR A 261 2.88 -5.03 11.78
CA THR A 261 2.86 -3.56 11.65
C THR A 261 2.10 -3.09 10.41
N LYS A 262 2.36 -3.75 9.28
CA LYS A 262 1.69 -3.45 8.01
C LYS A 262 0.20 -3.77 8.06
N ALA A 263 -0.20 -4.85 8.73
CA ALA A 263 -1.60 -5.21 8.96
C ALA A 263 -2.31 -4.14 9.80
N MET A 264 -1.68 -3.68 10.89
CA MET A 264 -2.20 -2.60 11.73
C MET A 264 -2.36 -1.29 10.94
N TYR A 265 -1.35 -0.88 10.16
CA TYR A 265 -1.47 0.30 9.30
C TYR A 265 -2.59 0.17 8.28
N LYS A 266 -2.74 -1.02 7.68
CA LYS A 266 -3.82 -1.29 6.72
C LYS A 266 -5.18 -1.11 7.39
N ARG A 267 -5.38 -1.71 8.58
CA ARG A 267 -6.64 -1.58 9.34
C ARG A 267 -6.91 -0.13 9.75
N LEU A 268 -5.88 0.58 10.23
CA LEU A 268 -5.97 2.01 10.53
C LEU A 268 -6.47 2.81 9.32
N PHE A 269 -5.92 2.53 8.14
CA PHE A 269 -6.28 3.24 6.92
C PHE A 269 -7.69 2.90 6.42
N GLU A 270 -8.15 1.66 6.59
CA GLU A 270 -9.53 1.27 6.33
C GLU A 270 -10.50 2.05 7.23
N LEU A 271 -10.20 2.18 8.53
CA LEU A 271 -11.01 2.97 9.46
C LEU A 271 -11.06 4.47 9.09
N VAL A 272 -9.95 5.03 8.59
CA VAL A 272 -9.91 6.42 8.08
C VAL A 272 -10.77 6.59 6.82
N ASP A 273 -10.95 5.52 6.04
CA ASP A 273 -11.78 5.56 4.83
C ASP A 273 -13.28 5.36 5.12
N GLU A 274 -13.61 4.68 6.21
CA GLU A 274 -14.98 4.35 6.60
C GLU A 274 -15.77 5.53 7.21
N GLY A 275 -15.10 6.55 7.77
CA GLY A 275 -15.77 7.74 8.33
C GLY A 275 -15.39 9.07 7.70
#